data_AF-A0A0Q8VHB3-F1
#
_entry.id   AF-A0A0Q8VHB3-F1
#
_cell.length_a   1.000
_cell.length_b   1.000
_cell.length_c   1.000
_cell.angle_alpha   90.00
_cell.angle_beta   90.00
_cell.angle_gamma   90.00
#
_symmetry.space_group_name_H-M   'P 1'
#
loop_
_entity.id
_entity.type
_entity.pdbx_description
1 polymer ?
#
loop_
_entity_poly.entity_id
_entity_poly.type
_entity_poly.pdbx_seq_one_letter_code
_entity_poly.pdbx_strand_id
1 'polypeptide(L)'
;MDISPLQFPTVAGSAAVNPAMALSPSTAVQAPAGTDTEFGSMVLDGLDRLEGLTDKADGLAVQAATGKLENIHDYTIAASEASVASQLTVALRNKAVEAFNEIMRMQV
;
A
#
# COMPACT_ATOMS: atom_id res chain seq x y z
N MET A 1 71.36 -22.90 9.88
CA MET A 1 70.79 -21.55 9.73
C MET A 1 70.47 -21.39 8.25
N ASP A 2 69.36 -22.00 7.82
CA ASP A 2 68.92 -21.98 6.42
C ASP A 2 67.48 -21.46 6.44
N ILE A 3 67.29 -20.28 5.86
CA ILE A 3 66.07 -19.49 5.93
C ILE A 3 65.33 -19.77 4.62
N SER A 4 64.37 -20.70 4.65
CA SER A 4 63.49 -20.94 3.50
C SER A 4 62.47 -19.79 3.34
N PRO A 5 62.33 -19.22 2.13
CA PRO A 5 61.47 -18.06 1.88
C PRO A 5 59.98 -18.41 1.81
N LEU A 6 59.14 -17.45 2.23
CA LEU A 6 57.68 -17.52 2.22
C LEU A 6 57.13 -17.55 0.78
N GLN A 7 56.34 -18.58 0.46
CA GLN A 7 55.61 -18.72 -0.80
C GLN A 7 54.23 -18.07 -0.69
N PHE A 8 54.00 -17.01 -1.47
CA PHE A 8 52.68 -16.42 -1.69
C PHE A 8 51.96 -17.17 -2.82
N PRO A 9 50.67 -17.52 -2.69
CA PRO A 9 49.94 -18.17 -3.77
C PRO A 9 49.75 -17.21 -4.93
N THR A 10 50.15 -17.65 -6.12
CA THR A 10 49.94 -16.98 -7.40
C THR A 10 48.48 -17.20 -7.84
N VAL A 11 47.78 -16.12 -8.19
CA VAL A 11 46.46 -16.23 -8.84
C VAL A 11 46.67 -16.69 -10.29
N ALA A 12 46.57 -18.01 -10.50
CA ALA A 12 46.52 -18.60 -11.82
C ALA A 12 45.16 -18.28 -12.47
N GLY A 13 45.23 -17.63 -13.63
CA GLY A 13 44.09 -17.06 -14.34
C GLY A 13 43.04 -18.06 -14.82
N SER A 14 41.84 -17.49 -14.99
CA SER A 14 40.96 -17.69 -16.15
C SER A 14 40.96 -19.09 -16.80
N ALA A 15 40.07 -19.96 -16.32
CA ALA A 15 39.61 -21.13 -17.05
C ALA A 15 38.07 -21.13 -17.09
N ALA A 16 37.55 -21.00 -18.30
CA ALA A 16 36.21 -21.37 -18.78
C ALA A 16 34.98 -20.78 -18.05
N VAL A 17 34.47 -19.68 -18.61
CA VAL A 17 33.04 -19.34 -18.50
C VAL A 17 32.22 -20.42 -19.20
N ASN A 18 31.54 -21.27 -18.42
CA ASN A 18 30.60 -22.27 -18.93
C ASN A 18 29.19 -21.68 -18.80
N PRO A 19 28.52 -21.21 -19.88
CA PRO A 19 27.32 -20.38 -19.77
C PRO A 19 26.02 -21.15 -19.46
N ALA A 20 26.10 -22.34 -18.85
CA ALA A 20 24.96 -23.23 -18.69
C ALA A 20 24.79 -23.83 -17.27
N MET A 21 25.45 -23.29 -16.23
CA MET A 21 25.24 -23.77 -14.86
C MET A 21 24.56 -22.72 -13.98
N ALA A 22 23.27 -22.98 -13.75
CA ALA A 22 22.47 -22.55 -12.60
C ALA A 22 22.15 -21.05 -12.46
N LEU A 23 21.27 -20.56 -13.35
CA LEU A 23 20.25 -19.58 -12.95
C LEU A 23 19.33 -20.25 -11.92
N SER A 24 19.75 -20.29 -10.66
CA SER A 24 18.84 -20.58 -9.56
C SER A 24 18.06 -19.29 -9.28
N PRO A 25 16.73 -19.26 -9.44
CA PRO A 25 15.94 -18.11 -9.01
C PRO A 25 15.87 -18.15 -7.48
N SER A 26 16.88 -17.62 -6.81
CA SER A 26 16.86 -17.41 -5.36
C SER A 26 16.98 -15.94 -5.03
N THR A 27 15.95 -15.22 -5.45
CA THR A 27 15.42 -14.07 -4.70
C THR A 27 13.90 -14.12 -4.85
N ALA A 28 13.28 -15.04 -4.12
CA ALA A 28 11.90 -14.81 -3.71
C ALA A 28 11.91 -13.46 -2.99
N VAL A 29 11.25 -12.46 -3.58
CA VAL A 29 11.00 -11.18 -2.91
C VAL A 29 10.18 -11.53 -1.68
N GLN A 30 10.85 -11.52 -0.53
CA GLN A 30 10.20 -11.76 0.75
C GLN A 30 9.25 -10.59 0.97
N ALA A 31 7.96 -10.86 0.81
CA ALA A 31 6.92 -9.88 1.14
C ALA A 31 7.13 -9.45 2.59
N PRO A 32 7.11 -8.13 2.89
CA PRO A 32 7.25 -7.66 4.26
C PRO A 32 6.09 -8.24 5.07
N ALA A 33 6.40 -9.10 6.03
CA ALA A 33 5.45 -9.88 6.81
C ALA A 33 4.67 -9.06 7.87
N GLY A 34 4.35 -7.80 7.58
CA GLY A 34 3.71 -6.89 8.54
C GLY A 34 2.87 -5.76 7.95
N THR A 35 2.87 -5.56 6.62
CA THR A 35 2.15 -4.43 6.01
C THR A 35 0.64 -4.70 5.81
N ASP A 36 0.24 -5.97 5.75
CA ASP A 36 -1.15 -6.35 5.45
C ASP A 36 -2.14 -5.87 6.54
N THR A 37 -1.74 -6.02 7.82
CA THR A 37 -2.56 -5.57 8.95
C THR A 37 -2.62 -4.05 9.05
N GLU A 38 -1.50 -3.38 8.73
CA GLU A 38 -1.38 -1.93 8.84
C GLU A 38 -2.23 -1.21 7.78
N PHE A 39 -2.23 -1.70 6.55
CA PHE A 39 -3.12 -1.20 5.50
C PHE A 39 -4.59 -1.43 5.85
N GLY A 40 -4.95 -2.63 6.32
CA GLY A 40 -6.31 -2.92 6.78
C GLY A 40 -6.78 -1.97 7.88
N SER A 41 -5.92 -1.67 8.85
CA SER A 41 -6.21 -0.70 9.91
C SER A 41 -6.39 0.72 9.37
N MET A 42 -5.60 1.15 8.39
CA MET A 42 -5.76 2.48 7.76
C MET A 42 -7.08 2.58 6.99
N VAL A 43 -7.51 1.50 6.33
CA VAL A 43 -8.79 1.48 5.61
C VAL A 43 -9.96 1.53 6.59
N LEU A 44 -9.88 0.82 7.72
CA LEU A 44 -10.89 0.86 8.78
C LEU A 44 -11.00 2.27 9.39
N ASP A 45 -9.86 2.88 9.74
CA ASP A 45 -9.81 4.27 10.23
C ASP A 45 -10.38 5.27 9.21
N GLY A 46 -10.09 5.07 7.92
CA GLY A 46 -10.66 5.86 6.84
C GLY A 46 -12.18 5.73 6.72
N LEU A 47 -12.74 4.54 7.02
CA LEU A 47 -14.18 4.30 7.05
C LEU A 47 -14.86 5.01 8.23
N ASP A 48 -14.29 4.91 9.43
CA ASP A 48 -14.75 5.67 10.60
C ASP A 48 -14.73 7.17 10.33
N ARG A 49 -13.69 7.66 9.64
CA ARG A 49 -13.58 9.06 9.24
C ARG A 49 -14.61 9.47 8.20
N LEU A 50 -14.97 8.60 7.25
CA LEU A 50 -16.05 8.85 6.30
C LEU A 50 -17.41 8.97 7.01
N GLU A 51 -17.65 8.13 8.01
CA GLU A 51 -18.88 8.19 8.81
C GLU A 51 -18.98 9.52 9.55
N GLY A 52 -17.90 9.94 10.21
CA GLY A 52 -17.83 11.26 10.87
C GLY A 52 -17.99 12.45 9.91
N LEU A 53 -17.50 12.35 8.67
CA LEU A 53 -17.70 13.37 7.64
C LEU A 53 -19.17 13.44 7.18
N THR A 54 -19.79 12.29 6.99
CA THR A 54 -21.22 12.16 6.63
C THR A 54 -22.10 12.74 7.72
N ASP A 55 -21.90 12.35 8.98
CA ASP A 55 -22.65 12.84 10.13
C ASP A 55 -22.53 14.35 10.31
N LYS A 56 -21.32 14.89 10.10
CA LYS A 56 -21.08 16.33 10.14
C LYS A 56 -21.82 17.06 9.03
N ALA A 57 -21.80 16.53 7.80
CA ALA A 57 -22.53 17.10 6.67
C ALA A 57 -24.04 17.11 6.93
N ASP A 58 -24.60 16.01 7.45
CA ASP A 58 -26.02 15.89 7.80
C ASP A 58 -26.41 16.82 8.96
N GLY A 59 -25.59 16.91 10.00
CA GLY A 59 -25.80 17.82 11.12
C GLY A 59 -25.82 19.29 10.70
N LEU A 60 -24.96 19.67 9.75
CA LEU A 60 -24.94 21.01 9.16
C LEU A 60 -26.12 21.22 8.19
N ALA A 61 -26.55 20.19 7.45
CA ALA A 61 -27.72 20.24 6.57
C ALA A 61 -29.00 20.54 7.35
N VAL A 62 -29.21 19.89 8.49
CA VAL A 62 -30.36 20.12 9.38
C VAL A 62 -30.34 21.53 9.97
N GLN A 63 -29.16 22.03 10.34
CA GLN A 63 -28.99 23.40 10.83
C GLN A 63 -29.21 24.45 9.74
N ALA A 64 -28.80 24.17 8.50
CA ALA A 64 -29.09 24.98 7.31
C ALA A 64 -30.60 25.08 7.07
N ALA A 65 -31.28 23.92 7.05
CA ALA A 65 -32.71 23.83 6.80
C ALA A 65 -33.56 24.49 7.90
N THR A 66 -33.07 24.52 9.14
CA THR A 66 -33.76 25.16 10.28
C THR A 66 -33.39 26.63 10.48
N GLY A 67 -32.65 27.24 9.55
CA GLY A 67 -32.33 28.67 9.52
C GLY A 67 -31.37 29.15 10.61
N LYS A 68 -30.68 28.23 11.30
CA LYS A 68 -29.71 28.53 12.38
C LYS A 68 -28.26 28.44 11.94
N LEU A 69 -28.02 28.20 10.65
CA LEU A 69 -26.66 28.05 10.14
C LEU A 69 -25.98 29.41 10.03
N GLU A 70 -25.10 29.68 10.98
CA GLU A 70 -24.32 30.93 11.05
C GLU A 70 -23.35 31.06 9.86
N ASN A 71 -22.88 29.92 9.30
CA ASN A 71 -21.93 29.88 8.20
C ASN A 71 -22.31 28.82 7.15
N ILE A 72 -22.94 29.24 6.05
CA ILE A 72 -23.29 28.39 4.89
C ILE A 72 -22.06 27.71 4.27
N HIS A 73 -20.89 28.35 4.40
CA HIS A 73 -19.63 27.85 3.85
C HIS A 73 -19.13 26.55 4.52
N ASP A 74 -19.45 26.35 5.80
CA ASP A 74 -19.08 25.12 6.51
C ASP A 74 -19.88 23.92 6.01
N TYR A 75 -21.16 24.14 5.67
CA TYR A 75 -22.00 23.12 5.07
C TYR A 75 -21.50 22.72 3.67
N THR A 76 -21.18 23.68 2.80
CA THR A 76 -20.66 23.36 1.46
C THR A 76 -19.30 22.67 1.50
N ILE A 77 -18.42 23.04 2.45
CA ILE A 77 -17.15 22.31 2.66
C ILE A 77 -17.42 20.88 3.11
N ALA A 78 -18.23 20.68 4.17
CA ALA A 78 -18.53 19.36 4.70
C ALA A 78 -19.20 18.46 3.65
N ALA A 79 -20.16 18.99 2.89
CA ALA A 79 -20.81 18.26 1.80
C ALA A 79 -19.83 17.88 0.68
N SER A 80 -18.87 18.76 0.35
CA SER A 80 -17.84 18.48 -0.65
C SER A 80 -16.86 17.41 -0.16
N GLU A 81 -16.43 17.48 1.10
CA GLU A 81 -15.57 16.47 1.73
C GLU A 81 -16.25 15.10 1.75
N ALA A 82 -17.50 15.03 2.22
CA ALA A 82 -18.28 13.80 2.25
C ALA A 82 -18.47 13.19 0.85
N SER A 83 -18.73 14.02 -0.17
CA SER A 83 -18.87 13.58 -1.56
C SER A 83 -17.56 12.99 -2.10
N VAL A 84 -16.43 13.68 -1.92
CA VAL A 84 -15.12 13.21 -2.42
C VAL A 84 -14.68 11.94 -1.66
N ALA A 85 -14.87 11.90 -0.34
CA ALA A 85 -14.55 10.73 0.47
C ALA A 85 -15.39 9.51 0.07
N SER A 86 -16.69 9.69 -0.20
CA SER A 86 -17.56 8.62 -0.70
C SER A 86 -17.11 8.08 -2.06
N GLN A 87 -16.71 8.97 -2.98
CA GLN A 87 -16.16 8.58 -4.29
C GLN A 87 -14.87 7.76 -4.14
N LEU A 88 -13.98 8.18 -3.23
CA LEU A 88 -12.76 7.45 -2.93
C LEU A 88 -13.05 6.04 -2.40
N THR A 89 -14.03 5.90 -1.50
CA THR A 89 -14.44 4.60 -0.96
C THR A 89 -14.96 3.66 -2.05
N VAL A 90 -15.74 4.17 -3.00
CA VAL A 90 -16.20 3.39 -4.16
C VAL A 90 -15.01 2.94 -5.02
N ALA A 91 -14.06 3.83 -5.30
CA ALA A 91 -12.86 3.50 -6.06
C ALA A 91 -12.01 2.43 -5.35
N LEU A 92 -11.85 2.55 -4.02
CA LEU A 92 -11.13 1.57 -3.21
C LEU A 92 -11.83 0.22 -3.18
N ARG A 93 -13.16 0.19 -3.01
CA ARG A 93 -13.98 -1.03 -3.08
C ARG A 93 -13.78 -1.74 -4.42
N ASN A 94 -13.87 -1.00 -5.52
CA ASN A 94 -13.69 -1.57 -6.86
C ASN A 94 -12.28 -2.17 -6.99
N LYS A 95 -11.25 -1.45 -6.55
CA LYS A 95 -9.86 -1.92 -6.61
C LYS A 95 -9.62 -3.17 -5.75
N ALA A 96 -10.23 -3.25 -4.58
CA ALA A 96 -10.16 -4.42 -3.71
C ALA A 96 -10.79 -5.66 -4.37
N VAL A 97 -11.94 -5.50 -5.03
CA VAL A 97 -12.59 -6.57 -5.79
C VAL A 97 -11.74 -7.01 -6.99
N GLU A 98 -11.15 -6.07 -7.72
CA GLU A 98 -10.23 -6.39 -8.82
C GLU A 98 -9.01 -7.17 -8.34
N ALA A 99 -8.37 -6.72 -7.25
CA ALA A 99 -7.21 -7.40 -6.67
C ALA A 99 -7.54 -8.83 -6.22
N PHE A 100 -8.70 -9.02 -5.59
CA PHE A 100 -9.16 -10.36 -5.20
C PHE A 100 -9.39 -11.28 -6.42
N ASN A 101 -10.02 -10.76 -7.47
CA ASN A 101 -10.21 -11.51 -8.71
C ASN A 101 -8.89 -11.87 -9.40
N GLU A 102 -7.90 -10.97 -9.39
CA GLU A 102 -6.58 -11.22 -9.97
C GLU A 102 -5.83 -12.32 -9.21
N ILE A 103 -5.89 -12.33 -7.87
CA ILE A 103 -5.29 -13.39 -7.05
C ILE A 103 -5.87 -14.75 -7.40
N MET A 104 -7.20 -14.84 -7.58
CA MET A 104 -7.84 -16.11 -7.98
C MET A 104 -7.45 -16.56 -9.40
N ARG A 105 -7.14 -15.62 -10.29
CA ARG A 105 -6.64 -15.93 -11.65
C ARG A 105 -5.20 -16.41 -11.68
N MET A 106 -4.37 -16.03 -10.71
CA MET A 106 -3.00 -16.56 -10.60
C MET A 106 -2.91 -17.99 -10.05
N GLN A 107 -3.96 -18.47 -9.36
CA GLN A 107 -3.93 -19.75 -8.62
C GLN A 107 -4.57 -20.94 -9.37
N VAL A 108 -5.08 -20.74 -10.59
CA VAL A 108 -5.64 -21.82 -11.43
C VAL A 108 -4.64 -22.32 -12.47
#